data_AF-A0A8J5JF03-F1
#
_entry.id   AF-A0A8J5JF03-F1
#
_cell.length_a   1.000
_cell.length_b   1.000
_cell.length_c   1.000
_cell.angle_alpha   90.00
_cell.angle_beta   90.00
_cell.angle_gamma   90.00
#
_symmetry.space_group_name_H-M   'P 1'
#
loop_
_entity.id
_entity.type
_entity.pdbx_description
1 polymer ?
#
loop_
_entity_poly.entity_id
_entity_poly.type
_entity_poly.pdbx_seq_one_letter_code
_entity_poly.pdbx_strand_id
1 'polypeptide(L)'
;MSSPPPALPASDASSSSVTDSGTDVSTPPNSPPTRRGSTPARPVAAASSASSASTPSPPPNLPARRPSVVPVGRQAAIHATPTAPRRKRKATPPRRRPSSPATATQTVKRRRKPGEVALREIRLLQRSTKLLLRKLPFARVVREIQTEFTGVGYRWQAEALLALQEAAETYLVRTFEDANLCAIHGKRVTLQVKDIQLSLRIRGIRPTAS
;
A
#
# COMPACT_ATOMS: atom_id res chain seq x y z
N MET A 1 1.94 -69.93 -51.68
CA MET A 1 1.63 -69.50 -50.30
C MET A 1 1.25 -68.02 -50.40
N SER A 2 0.08 -67.66 -50.94
CA SER A 2 -1.27 -67.64 -50.28
C SER A 2 -1.24 -66.84 -48.98
N SER A 3 -2.06 -65.82 -48.68
CA SER A 3 -3.18 -65.10 -49.31
C SER A 3 -3.43 -63.84 -48.43
N PRO A 4 -4.17 -62.81 -48.88
CA PRO A 4 -4.68 -61.71 -48.03
C PRO A 4 -6.06 -62.07 -47.40
N PRO A 5 -6.87 -61.09 -46.94
CA PRO A 5 -7.08 -60.51 -45.59
C PRO A 5 -8.31 -61.09 -44.83
N PRO A 6 -8.81 -60.47 -43.74
CA PRO A 6 -10.24 -60.06 -43.72
C PRO A 6 -10.46 -58.69 -43.01
N ALA A 7 -11.26 -57.74 -43.55
CA ALA A 7 -12.73 -57.64 -43.63
C ALA A 7 -13.42 -57.26 -42.29
N LEU A 8 -14.23 -56.18 -42.38
CA LEU A 8 -15.03 -55.49 -41.35
C LEU A 8 -16.09 -56.40 -40.68
N PRO A 9 -16.77 -55.89 -39.63
CA PRO A 9 -18.21 -55.67 -39.85
C PRO A 9 -18.73 -54.29 -39.45
N ALA A 10 -19.76 -53.88 -40.19
CA ALA A 10 -20.67 -52.78 -39.90
C ALA A 10 -21.80 -53.22 -38.95
N SER A 11 -22.38 -52.26 -38.23
CA SER A 11 -23.73 -52.28 -37.67
C SER A 11 -24.12 -50.81 -37.45
N ASP A 12 -24.97 -50.24 -38.30
CA ASP A 12 -26.44 -50.14 -38.14
C ASP A 12 -26.80 -49.31 -36.90
N ALA A 13 -27.35 -48.09 -37.02
CA ALA A 13 -28.64 -47.65 -37.57
C ALA A 13 -29.58 -47.25 -36.42
N SER A 14 -30.43 -46.25 -36.71
CA SER A 14 -31.62 -45.80 -35.97
C SER A 14 -31.38 -44.68 -34.93
N SER A 15 -31.79 -43.44 -35.18
CA SER A 15 -33.16 -42.89 -35.32
C SER A 15 -33.80 -42.53 -33.98
N SER A 16 -33.99 -41.23 -33.75
CA SER A 16 -35.16 -40.58 -33.11
C SER A 16 -34.84 -39.08 -32.99
N SER A 17 -35.36 -38.20 -33.85
CA SER A 17 -36.72 -37.67 -33.96
C SER A 17 -37.15 -36.73 -32.81
N VAL A 18 -37.32 -35.44 -33.16
CA VAL A 18 -38.49 -34.57 -32.86
C VAL A 18 -38.64 -34.17 -31.37
N THR A 19 -38.54 -32.90 -30.97
CA THR A 19 -39.51 -31.77 -31.09
C THR A 19 -38.80 -30.46 -30.66
N ASP A 20 -38.85 -29.35 -31.39
CA ASP A 20 -39.92 -28.34 -31.50
C ASP A 20 -40.00 -27.34 -30.32
N SER A 21 -40.37 -26.10 -30.68
CA SER A 21 -40.57 -24.84 -29.92
C SER A 21 -39.27 -24.06 -29.63
N GLY A 22 -39.02 -22.88 -30.18
CA GLY A 22 -39.93 -21.85 -30.66
C GLY A 22 -39.94 -20.70 -29.67
N THR A 23 -39.13 -19.66 -29.90
CA THR A 23 -39.47 -18.29 -29.53
C THR A 23 -38.57 -17.31 -30.26
N ASP A 24 -39.22 -16.57 -31.14
CA ASP A 24 -38.82 -15.44 -31.94
C ASP A 24 -38.71 -14.18 -31.05
N VAL A 25 -37.59 -13.46 -31.12
CA VAL A 25 -37.54 -12.00 -30.88
C VAL A 25 -36.48 -11.38 -31.81
N SER A 26 -36.97 -10.91 -32.95
CA SER A 26 -36.62 -9.71 -33.72
C SER A 26 -35.53 -8.75 -33.17
N THR A 27 -34.61 -8.38 -34.07
CA THR A 27 -33.66 -7.24 -34.01
C THR A 27 -34.39 -5.89 -34.23
N PRO A 28 -33.82 -4.71 -33.91
CA PRO A 28 -32.76 -4.11 -34.76
C PRO A 28 -31.63 -3.37 -34.00
N PRO A 29 -30.46 -3.18 -34.63
CA PRO A 29 -29.43 -2.26 -34.15
C PRO A 29 -29.76 -0.84 -34.61
N ASN A 30 -29.62 0.17 -33.73
CA ASN A 30 -29.74 1.56 -34.13
C ASN A 30 -28.57 2.41 -33.62
N SER A 31 -27.95 3.10 -34.56
CA SER A 31 -26.93 4.16 -34.52
C SER A 31 -27.26 5.07 -35.73
N PRO A 32 -26.78 6.32 -35.90
CA PRO A 32 -26.20 7.35 -35.01
C PRO A 32 -27.00 8.70 -35.23
N PRO A 33 -26.49 9.96 -35.08
CA PRO A 33 -25.35 10.52 -35.83
C PRO A 33 -24.42 11.50 -35.07
N THR A 34 -23.27 11.67 -35.71
CA THR A 34 -22.27 12.76 -35.63
C THR A 34 -22.75 14.16 -35.22
N ARG A 35 -21.96 14.86 -34.40
CA ARG A 35 -21.80 16.32 -34.55
C ARG A 35 -20.33 16.73 -34.60
N ARG A 36 -19.96 17.14 -35.83
CA ARG A 36 -18.80 17.93 -36.25
C ARG A 36 -18.73 19.27 -35.50
N GLY A 37 -17.52 19.73 -35.24
CA GLY A 37 -17.19 21.10 -34.83
C GLY A 37 -15.81 21.13 -34.19
N SER A 38 -14.73 21.15 -34.98
CA SER A 38 -14.05 22.39 -35.40
C SER A 38 -13.02 22.86 -34.36
N THR A 39 -11.77 22.41 -34.53
CA THR A 39 -10.56 23.21 -34.23
C THR A 39 -10.54 24.47 -35.11
N PRO A 40 -9.86 25.55 -34.71
CA PRO A 40 -8.40 25.69 -34.93
C PRO A 40 -7.68 26.16 -33.65
N ALA A 41 -6.54 25.59 -33.26
CA ALA A 41 -5.21 25.90 -33.79
C ALA A 41 -4.86 27.41 -33.77
N ARG A 42 -4.19 27.82 -32.68
CA ARG A 42 -2.97 28.68 -32.60
C ARG A 42 -3.02 30.10 -33.20
N PRO A 43 -2.31 31.07 -32.58
CA PRO A 43 -0.91 31.15 -32.93
C PRO A 43 0.03 31.34 -31.74
N VAL A 44 1.23 30.83 -31.97
CA VAL A 44 2.47 31.24 -31.33
C VAL A 44 2.80 32.66 -31.74
N ALA A 45 3.11 33.50 -30.76
CA ALA A 45 3.90 34.70 -30.97
C ALA A 45 5.23 34.49 -30.25
N ALA A 46 6.26 34.18 -31.03
CA ALA A 46 7.64 34.43 -30.69
C ALA A 46 7.99 35.83 -31.23
N ALA A 47 8.47 36.71 -30.35
CA ALA A 47 9.32 37.86 -30.61
C ALA A 47 9.95 38.20 -29.24
N SER A 48 11.22 37.97 -28.93
CA SER A 48 12.47 38.41 -29.60
C SER A 48 12.59 39.92 -29.72
N SER A 49 13.08 40.54 -28.63
CA SER A 49 14.04 41.67 -28.63
C SER A 49 14.22 42.12 -27.17
N ALA A 50 15.30 41.70 -26.49
CA ALA A 50 16.61 42.36 -26.49
C ALA A 50 16.54 43.77 -25.87
N SER A 51 17.19 43.94 -24.70
CA SER A 51 18.15 45.02 -24.40
C SER A 51 18.57 45.03 -22.91
N SER A 52 19.82 44.62 -22.68
CA SER A 52 20.83 45.26 -21.81
C SER A 52 20.48 45.66 -20.35
N ALA A 53 21.17 45.07 -19.36
CA ALA A 53 22.37 45.68 -18.75
C ALA A 53 22.78 45.01 -17.41
N SER A 54 24.10 44.84 -17.24
CA SER A 54 24.89 44.87 -15.99
C SER A 54 24.72 43.78 -14.91
N THR A 55 25.67 42.85 -14.90
CA THR A 55 26.28 42.28 -13.67
C THR A 55 27.58 43.05 -13.39
N PRO A 56 27.98 43.27 -12.13
CA PRO A 56 29.17 42.54 -11.68
C PRO A 56 29.14 42.06 -10.21
N SER A 57 30.03 41.09 -9.99
CA SER A 57 30.37 40.22 -8.86
C SER A 57 30.92 40.93 -7.57
N PRO A 58 31.26 40.19 -6.48
CA PRO A 58 31.21 40.62 -5.08
C PRO A 58 32.55 41.09 -4.48
N PRO A 59 32.59 41.55 -3.21
CA PRO A 59 33.83 41.70 -2.45
C PRO A 59 34.08 40.60 -1.38
N PRO A 60 35.32 40.52 -0.83
CA PRO A 60 36.00 39.28 -0.43
C PRO A 60 36.13 39.05 1.10
N ASN A 61 36.89 38.02 1.48
CA ASN A 61 36.91 37.28 2.75
C ASN A 61 38.15 37.59 3.67
N LEU A 62 38.00 37.31 4.99
CA LEU A 62 39.00 36.88 6.04
C LEU A 62 39.89 37.90 6.81
N PRO A 63 40.48 37.56 8.01
CA PRO A 63 40.40 36.31 8.83
C PRO A 63 40.34 36.40 10.40
N ALA A 64 40.14 35.20 11.02
CA ALA A 64 40.61 34.67 12.33
C ALA A 64 39.99 35.24 13.65
N ARG A 65 39.70 34.49 14.73
CA ARG A 65 40.50 33.43 15.40
C ARG A 65 39.69 32.68 16.51
N ARG A 66 39.51 31.37 16.30
CA ARG A 66 39.48 30.16 17.17
C ARG A 66 38.81 30.05 18.60
N PRO A 67 38.41 28.81 19.01
CA PRO A 67 37.52 28.48 20.14
C PRO A 67 38.19 27.68 21.31
N SER A 68 37.44 27.36 22.37
CA SER A 68 37.80 26.42 23.48
C SER A 68 36.52 26.03 24.27
N VAL A 69 35.93 24.82 24.16
CA VAL A 69 36.21 23.49 24.76
C VAL A 69 35.48 23.21 26.11
N VAL A 70 34.45 22.35 26.01
CA VAL A 70 33.99 21.17 26.81
C VAL A 70 33.69 21.29 28.34
N PRO A 71 32.57 20.68 28.85
CA PRO A 71 32.20 20.63 30.27
C PRO A 71 32.50 19.28 30.96
N VAL A 72 32.86 19.28 32.25
CA VAL A 72 32.89 18.09 33.15
C VAL A 72 32.65 18.49 34.62
N GLY A 73 31.81 17.73 35.33
CA GLY A 73 32.13 17.30 36.71
C GLY A 73 31.39 17.91 37.91
N ARG A 74 30.22 17.34 38.24
CA ARG A 74 29.88 16.68 39.53
C ARG A 74 30.49 17.28 40.83
N GLN A 75 29.65 17.75 41.76
CA GLN A 75 29.51 17.25 43.15
C GLN A 75 28.66 18.14 44.07
N ALA A 76 28.22 17.51 45.16
CA ALA A 76 27.11 17.86 46.04
C ALA A 76 27.48 18.77 47.23
N ALA A 77 26.41 19.21 47.90
CA ALA A 77 26.20 19.21 49.36
C ALA A 77 26.02 20.58 50.07
N ILE A 78 25.13 20.52 51.07
CA ILE A 78 25.07 21.24 52.37
C ILE A 78 24.86 22.77 52.43
N HIS A 79 23.69 23.22 52.92
CA HIS A 79 23.51 23.82 54.27
C HIS A 79 22.11 24.45 54.47
N ALA A 80 21.75 24.69 55.74
CA ALA A 80 20.40 24.72 56.31
C ALA A 80 19.94 26.10 56.84
N THR A 81 18.62 26.37 56.74
CA THR A 81 17.73 27.23 57.60
C THR A 81 18.09 28.73 57.80
N PRO A 82 17.23 29.63 58.37
CA PRO A 82 15.89 29.47 59.00
C PRO A 82 14.78 30.52 58.66
N THR A 83 13.52 30.07 58.83
CA THR A 83 12.38 30.69 59.58
C THR A 83 11.90 32.14 59.34
N ALA A 84 10.62 32.32 58.95
CA ALA A 84 9.50 32.96 59.70
C ALA A 84 8.23 33.19 58.80
N PRO A 85 7.02 33.53 59.29
CA PRO A 85 5.89 32.60 59.38
C PRO A 85 4.68 32.97 58.49
N ARG A 86 4.02 31.96 57.88
CA ARG A 86 2.80 32.17 57.08
C ARG A 86 1.53 31.80 57.87
N ARG A 87 0.70 32.82 58.11
CA ARG A 87 -0.55 32.82 58.88
C ARG A 87 -1.53 31.72 58.44
N LYS A 88 -2.08 31.02 59.43
CA LYS A 88 -3.15 30.01 59.33
C LYS A 88 -4.44 30.63 58.76
N ARG A 89 -4.96 30.10 57.65
CA ARG A 89 -6.34 30.37 57.18
C ARG A 89 -7.24 29.21 57.60
N LYS A 90 -8.36 29.55 58.23
CA LYS A 90 -9.42 28.65 58.72
C LYS A 90 -10.02 27.88 57.53
N ALA A 91 -10.11 26.55 57.65
CA ALA A 91 -10.68 25.66 56.64
C ALA A 91 -12.21 25.65 56.72
N THR A 92 -12.88 25.91 55.60
CA THR A 92 -14.30 25.61 55.38
C THR A 92 -14.43 24.13 55.01
N PRO A 93 -15.37 23.36 55.60
CA PRO A 93 -15.49 21.94 55.29
C PRO A 93 -16.12 21.74 53.90
N PRO A 94 -15.53 20.91 53.00
CA PRO A 94 -16.22 20.51 51.80
C PRO A 94 -17.34 19.53 52.15
N ARG A 95 -18.57 19.91 51.78
CA ARG A 95 -19.78 19.10 51.78
C ARG A 95 -19.49 17.72 51.18
N ARG A 96 -19.51 16.68 52.03
CA ARG A 96 -19.35 15.27 51.61
C ARG A 96 -20.37 14.95 50.52
N ARG A 97 -19.88 14.60 49.32
CA ARG A 97 -20.69 13.87 48.33
C ARG A 97 -21.02 12.49 48.92
N PRO A 98 -22.25 11.98 48.77
CA PRO A 98 -22.56 10.62 49.20
C PRO A 98 -21.67 9.65 48.42
N SER A 99 -20.86 8.90 49.15
CA SER A 99 -20.05 7.80 48.64
C SER A 99 -21.00 6.66 48.27
N SER A 100 -21.42 6.61 47.01
CA SER A 100 -21.91 5.36 46.44
C SER A 100 -20.80 4.31 46.57
N PRO A 101 -21.07 3.08 47.02
CA PRO A 101 -20.09 2.01 46.97
C PRO A 101 -19.83 1.74 45.49
N ALA A 102 -18.77 2.34 44.96
CA ALA A 102 -18.23 1.99 43.68
C ALA A 102 -17.59 0.60 43.84
N THR A 103 -18.42 -0.44 43.75
CA THR A 103 -17.97 -1.78 43.40
C THR A 103 -17.45 -1.65 41.97
N ALA A 104 -16.22 -1.15 41.84
CA ALA A 104 -15.46 -1.19 40.62
C ALA A 104 -15.16 -2.66 40.35
N THR A 105 -16.15 -3.38 39.82
CA THR A 105 -15.95 -4.69 39.21
C THR A 105 -14.97 -4.44 38.07
N GLN A 106 -13.70 -4.74 38.32
CA GLN A 106 -12.67 -4.72 37.29
C GLN A 106 -13.14 -5.70 36.21
N THR A 107 -13.69 -5.16 35.14
CA THR A 107 -14.13 -5.98 34.01
C THR A 107 -12.87 -6.57 33.41
N VAL A 108 -12.66 -7.87 33.64
CA VAL A 108 -11.55 -8.60 33.03
C VAL A 108 -11.70 -8.44 31.52
N LYS A 109 -10.77 -7.70 30.88
CA LYS A 109 -10.73 -7.55 29.44
C LYS A 109 -10.49 -8.94 28.83
N ARG A 110 -11.56 -9.57 28.33
CA ARG A 110 -11.49 -10.90 27.73
C ARG A 110 -10.60 -10.84 26.49
N ARG A 111 -9.59 -11.71 26.45
CA ARG A 111 -8.71 -11.89 25.29
C ARG A 111 -9.52 -12.54 24.15
N ARG A 112 -9.37 -12.02 22.93
CA ARG A 112 -9.92 -12.61 21.71
C ARG A 112 -9.31 -13.99 21.47
N LYS A 113 -10.05 -14.89 20.80
CA LYS A 113 -9.50 -16.21 20.44
C LYS A 113 -8.43 -16.04 19.35
N PRO A 114 -7.38 -16.89 19.33
CA PRO A 114 -6.44 -16.92 18.20
C PRO A 114 -7.20 -17.06 16.87
N GLY A 115 -6.81 -16.29 15.86
CA GLY A 115 -7.47 -16.24 14.55
C GLY A 115 -8.69 -15.31 14.46
N GLU A 116 -9.37 -14.99 15.56
CA GLU A 116 -10.57 -14.13 15.52
C GLU A 116 -10.26 -12.70 15.03
N VAL A 117 -9.13 -12.15 15.48
CA VAL A 117 -8.65 -10.83 15.04
C VAL A 117 -8.24 -10.86 13.57
N ALA A 118 -7.49 -11.90 13.16
CA ALA A 118 -7.08 -12.06 11.77
C ALA A 118 -8.27 -12.19 10.81
N LEU A 119 -9.29 -12.99 11.16
CA LEU A 119 -10.50 -13.11 10.34
C LEU A 119 -11.29 -11.81 10.24
N ARG A 120 -11.31 -11.00 11.30
CA ARG A 120 -11.91 -9.67 11.28
C ARG A 120 -11.14 -8.73 10.35
N GLU A 121 -9.81 -8.73 10.45
CA GLU A 121 -8.94 -7.91 9.61
C GLU A 121 -9.06 -8.30 8.12
N ILE A 122 -9.07 -9.59 7.79
CA ILE A 122 -9.28 -10.08 6.42
C ILE A 122 -10.59 -9.51 5.84
N ARG A 123 -11.71 -9.65 6.57
CA ARG A 123 -13.01 -9.14 6.11
C ARG A 123 -13.03 -7.61 5.96
N LEU A 124 -12.36 -6.91 6.86
CA LEU A 124 -12.25 -5.46 6.82
C LEU A 124 -11.45 -5.01 5.59
N LEU A 125 -10.28 -5.61 5.37
CA LEU A 125 -9.37 -5.27 4.28
C LEU A 125 -9.99 -5.61 2.93
N GLN A 126 -10.64 -6.77 2.78
CA GLN A 126 -11.33 -7.16 1.54
C GLN A 126 -12.50 -6.25 1.17
N ARG A 127 -13.14 -5.60 2.15
CA ARG A 127 -14.23 -4.64 1.89
C ARG A 127 -13.72 -3.25 1.52
N SER A 128 -12.47 -2.93 1.86
CA SER A 128 -11.87 -1.61 1.64
C SER A 128 -10.89 -1.62 0.47
N THR A 129 -10.70 -0.46 -0.15
CA THR A 129 -9.73 -0.29 -1.27
C THR A 129 -8.59 0.66 -0.89
N LYS A 130 -8.34 0.86 0.41
CA LYS A 130 -7.28 1.74 0.87
C LYS A 130 -5.90 1.10 0.66
N LEU A 131 -4.91 1.92 0.31
CA LEU A 131 -3.51 1.52 0.28
C LEU A 131 -3.02 1.17 1.69
N LEU A 132 -2.26 0.08 1.80
CA LEU A 132 -1.78 -0.49 3.05
C LEU A 132 -0.32 -0.12 3.33
N LEU A 133 0.49 0.11 2.29
CA LEU A 133 1.86 0.54 2.45
C LEU A 133 1.90 2.05 2.78
N ARG A 134 2.82 2.41 3.68
CA ARG A 134 3.07 3.82 4.00
C ARG A 134 3.69 4.51 2.80
N LYS A 135 3.10 5.62 2.36
CA LYS A 135 3.53 6.38 1.17
C LYS A 135 4.99 6.81 1.21
N LEU A 136 5.47 7.34 2.33
CA LEU A 136 6.83 7.88 2.43
C LEU A 136 7.93 6.78 2.34
N PRO A 137 7.86 5.67 3.10
CA PRO A 137 8.78 4.55 2.90
C PRO A 137 8.75 3.98 1.48
N PHE A 138 7.56 3.80 0.89
CA PHE A 138 7.44 3.31 -0.49
C PHE A 138 8.15 4.24 -1.49
N ALA A 139 7.91 5.55 -1.37
CA ALA A 139 8.56 6.55 -2.22
C ALA A 139 10.09 6.57 -2.07
N ARG A 140 10.63 6.25 -0.89
CA ARG A 140 12.10 6.11 -0.68
C ARG A 140 12.65 4.92 -1.45
N VAL A 141 11.99 3.76 -1.35
CA VAL A 141 12.39 2.54 -2.08
C VAL A 141 12.35 2.76 -3.59
N VAL A 142 11.30 3.41 -4.11
CA VAL A 142 11.22 3.72 -5.55
C VAL A 142 12.39 4.58 -6.01
N ARG A 143 12.80 5.58 -5.21
CA ARG A 143 13.93 6.45 -5.53
C ARG A 143 15.27 5.75 -5.40
N GLU A 144 15.42 4.86 -4.43
CA GLU A 144 16.60 4.02 -4.24
C GLU A 144 16.82 3.14 -5.48
N ILE A 145 15.80 2.38 -5.87
CA ILE A 145 15.82 1.52 -7.06
C ILE A 145 16.09 2.35 -8.32
N GLN A 146 15.41 3.49 -8.48
CA GLN A 146 15.63 4.38 -9.62
C GLN A 146 17.07 4.87 -9.69
N THR A 147 17.68 5.21 -8.56
CA THR A 147 19.07 5.68 -8.49
C THR A 147 20.04 4.55 -8.81
N GLU A 148 19.77 3.31 -8.37
CA GLU A 148 20.55 2.13 -8.70
C GLU A 148 20.62 1.88 -10.23
N PHE A 149 19.48 2.02 -10.93
CA PHE A 149 19.44 1.77 -12.38
C PHE A 149 20.03 2.90 -13.24
N THR A 150 19.97 4.14 -12.76
CA THR A 150 20.25 5.31 -13.62
C THR A 150 21.41 6.17 -13.15
N GLY A 151 21.90 5.98 -11.92
CA GLY A 151 22.99 6.75 -11.31
C GLY A 151 22.69 8.24 -11.07
N VAL A 152 21.50 8.71 -11.45
CA VAL A 152 21.11 10.14 -11.44
C VAL A 152 19.74 10.28 -10.76
N GLY A 153 19.51 11.33 -9.98
CA GLY A 153 18.22 11.54 -9.31
C GLY A 153 17.15 12.14 -10.24
N TYR A 154 16.07 11.41 -10.52
CA TYR A 154 14.92 11.93 -11.26
C TYR A 154 13.88 12.60 -10.34
N ARG A 155 13.17 13.59 -10.89
CA ARG A 155 11.98 14.17 -10.25
C ARG A 155 10.77 13.29 -10.54
N TRP A 156 10.07 12.92 -9.49
CA TRP A 156 8.87 12.08 -9.56
C TRP A 156 7.61 12.92 -9.42
N GLN A 157 6.64 12.67 -10.29
CA GLN A 157 5.28 13.17 -10.10
C GLN A 157 4.58 12.40 -8.98
N ALA A 158 3.72 13.07 -8.22
CA ALA A 158 2.97 12.44 -7.12
C ALA A 158 2.07 11.30 -7.62
N GLU A 159 1.33 11.52 -8.70
CA GLU A 159 0.46 10.51 -9.34
C GLU A 159 1.24 9.28 -9.82
N ALA A 160 2.46 9.46 -10.34
CA ALA A 160 3.29 8.34 -10.78
C ALA A 160 3.69 7.43 -9.60
N LEU A 161 4.01 8.02 -8.45
CA LEU A 161 4.32 7.26 -7.23
C LEU A 161 3.09 6.52 -6.70
N LEU A 162 1.89 7.12 -6.79
CA LEU A 162 0.64 6.46 -6.41
C LEU A 162 0.32 5.29 -7.33
N ALA A 163 0.43 5.48 -8.65
CA ALA A 163 0.18 4.42 -9.63
C ALA A 163 1.14 3.23 -9.43
N LEU A 164 2.43 3.49 -9.16
CA LEU A 164 3.39 2.44 -8.82
C LEU A 164 3.00 1.71 -7.52
N GLN A 165 2.52 2.45 -6.52
CA GLN A 165 2.09 1.85 -5.25
C GLN A 165 0.85 0.96 -5.44
N GLU A 166 -0.15 1.42 -6.19
CA GLU A 166 -1.35 0.65 -6.51
C GLU A 166 -1.01 -0.65 -7.25
N ALA A 167 -0.15 -0.56 -8.26
CA ALA A 167 0.31 -1.72 -9.01
C ALA A 167 1.07 -2.71 -8.11
N ALA A 168 1.99 -2.22 -7.27
CA ALA A 168 2.78 -3.05 -6.36
C ALA A 168 1.91 -3.76 -5.32
N GLU A 169 0.97 -3.05 -4.67
CA GLU A 169 0.07 -3.66 -3.69
C GLU A 169 -0.86 -4.68 -4.33
N THR A 170 -1.40 -4.38 -5.51
CA THR A 170 -2.25 -5.33 -6.27
C THR A 170 -1.48 -6.59 -6.62
N TYR A 171 -0.23 -6.46 -7.08
CA TYR A 171 0.62 -7.61 -7.39
C TYR A 171 0.90 -8.47 -6.16
N LEU A 172 1.18 -7.85 -5.00
CA LEU A 172 1.43 -8.56 -3.75
C LEU A 172 0.17 -9.29 -3.25
N VAL A 173 -0.99 -8.63 -3.24
CA VAL A 173 -2.27 -9.25 -2.83
C VAL A 173 -2.57 -10.47 -3.70
N ARG A 174 -2.48 -10.33 -5.02
CA ARG A 174 -2.73 -11.45 -5.94
C ARG A 174 -1.72 -12.58 -5.75
N THR A 175 -0.46 -12.27 -5.42
CA THR A 175 0.55 -13.30 -5.13
C THR A 175 0.27 -14.04 -3.82
N PHE A 176 -0.24 -13.35 -2.80
CA PHE A 176 -0.66 -13.97 -1.53
C PHE A 176 -1.91 -14.83 -1.68
N GLU A 177 -2.84 -14.48 -2.56
CA GLU A 177 -4.00 -15.33 -2.88
C GLU A 177 -3.55 -16.69 -3.42
N ASP A 178 -2.67 -16.71 -4.42
CA ASP A 178 -2.15 -17.98 -4.97
C ASP A 178 -1.31 -18.74 -3.95
N ALA A 179 -0.44 -18.04 -3.20
CA ALA A 179 0.36 -18.67 -2.15
C ALA A 179 -0.54 -19.30 -1.06
N ASN A 180 -1.69 -18.68 -0.76
CA ASN A 180 -2.66 -19.22 0.17
C ASN A 180 -3.30 -20.51 -0.36
N LEU A 181 -3.61 -20.58 -1.65
CA LEU A 181 -4.06 -21.83 -2.29
C LEU A 181 -2.98 -22.93 -2.19
N CYS A 182 -1.71 -22.60 -2.39
CA CYS A 182 -0.60 -23.54 -2.21
C CYS A 182 -0.48 -24.04 -0.76
N ALA A 183 -0.65 -23.16 0.23
CA ALA A 183 -0.63 -23.54 1.64
C ALA A 183 -1.78 -24.48 2.00
N ILE A 184 -3.00 -24.19 1.53
CA ILE A 184 -4.19 -25.03 1.73
C ILE A 184 -4.01 -26.39 1.05
N HIS A 185 -3.46 -26.42 -0.17
CA HIS A 185 -3.11 -27.65 -0.87
C HIS A 185 -2.16 -28.52 -0.04
N GLY A 186 -1.20 -27.90 0.66
CA GLY A 186 -0.30 -28.54 1.61
C GLY A 186 -0.88 -28.79 3.01
N LYS A 187 -2.21 -28.70 3.20
CA LYS A 187 -2.93 -28.89 4.48
C LYS A 187 -2.47 -27.95 5.62
N ARG A 188 -2.01 -26.74 5.28
CA ARG A 188 -1.55 -25.72 6.24
C ARG A 188 -2.43 -24.47 6.16
N VAL A 189 -2.47 -23.73 7.27
CA VAL A 189 -3.12 -22.41 7.36
C VAL A 189 -2.09 -21.27 7.36
N THR A 190 -0.84 -21.56 7.75
CA THR A 190 0.26 -20.59 7.78
C THR A 190 1.02 -20.61 6.46
N LEU A 191 1.15 -19.43 5.83
CA LEU A 191 1.97 -19.23 4.64
C LEU A 191 3.46 -19.45 4.95
N GLN A 192 4.16 -20.06 3.99
CA GLN A 192 5.60 -20.28 4.04
C GLN A 192 6.26 -19.79 2.74
N VAL A 193 7.57 -19.56 2.78
CA VAL A 193 8.35 -19.07 1.62
C VAL A 193 8.19 -19.99 0.40
N LYS A 194 8.15 -21.31 0.62
CA LYS A 194 7.93 -22.30 -0.45
C LYS A 194 6.58 -22.16 -1.16
N ASP A 195 5.55 -21.63 -0.49
CA ASP A 195 4.23 -21.42 -1.10
C ASP A 195 4.28 -20.27 -2.10
N ILE A 196 5.01 -19.20 -1.76
CA ILE A 196 5.25 -18.05 -2.65
C ILE A 196 6.17 -18.47 -3.80
N GLN A 197 7.24 -19.21 -3.53
CA GLN A 197 8.13 -19.70 -4.57
C GLN A 197 7.40 -20.62 -5.56
N LEU A 198 6.54 -21.50 -5.07
CA LEU A 198 5.73 -22.38 -5.91
C LEU A 198 4.73 -21.59 -6.75
N SER A 199 4.01 -20.62 -6.16
CA SER A 199 3.04 -19.80 -6.90
C SER A 199 3.71 -18.99 -8.00
N LEU A 200 4.85 -18.35 -7.71
CA LEU A 200 5.63 -17.63 -8.71
C LEU A 200 6.18 -18.55 -9.80
N ARG A 201 6.63 -19.76 -9.44
CA ARG A 201 7.13 -20.74 -10.40
C ARG A 201 6.06 -21.17 -11.40
N ILE A 202 4.83 -21.43 -10.93
CA ILE A 202 3.68 -21.78 -11.77
C ILE A 202 3.30 -20.61 -12.68
N ARG A 203 3.38 -19.37 -12.18
CA ARG A 203 3.18 -18.14 -12.98
C ARG A 203 4.27 -17.89 -14.03
N GLY A 204 5.35 -18.68 -14.05
CA GLY A 204 6.48 -18.47 -14.94
C GLY A 204 7.46 -17.38 -14.48
N ILE A 205 7.26 -16.82 -13.28
CA ILE A 205 8.15 -15.82 -12.68
C ILE A 205 9.26 -16.59 -11.96
N ARG A 206 10.47 -16.60 -12.54
CA ARG A 206 11.63 -17.19 -11.86
C ARG A 206 12.12 -16.22 -10.79
N PRO A 207 12.28 -16.66 -9.53
CA PRO A 207 13.07 -15.90 -8.58
C PRO A 207 14.47 -15.77 -9.19
N THR A 208 14.88 -14.56 -9.54
CA THR A 208 16.27 -14.30 -9.90
C THR A 208 17.07 -14.53 -8.63
N ALA A 209 17.68 -15.70 -8.51
CA ALA A 209 18.74 -15.93 -7.55
C ALA A 209 19.92 -15.08 -8.04
N SER A 210 20.07 -13.88 -7.45
CA SER A 210 21.31 -13.11 -7.46
C SER A 210 22.21 -13.63 -6.36
#